data_AF-A0A0A0KU05-F1
#
_entry.id   AF-A0A0A0KU05-F1
#
_cell.length_a   1.000
_cell.length_b   1.000
_cell.length_c   1.000
_cell.angle_alpha   90.00
_cell.angle_beta   90.00
_cell.angle_gamma   90.00
#
_symmetry.space_group_name_H-M   'P 1'
#
loop_
_entity.id
_entity.type
_entity.pdbx_description
1 polymer ?
#
loop_
_entity_poly.entity_id
_entity_poly.type
_entity_poly.pdbx_seq_one_letter_code
_entity_poly.pdbx_strand_id
1 'polypeptide(L)'
;MEPPSQNSSRPSLRKSQTSLILLGALPILKSIGEERERAVEELSKLTRVFEDGMKKDFPGKFPFYHGKSLGLLDVVVGPNVCNYLALREVVGDVIHSKRNPDFCSWVDALKEHPLIKETVPPQHKMVQKLKEKIVLKPKDNHMNIL
;
A
#
# COMPACT_ATOMS: atom_id res chain seq x y z
N MET A 1 43.16 15.17 24.96
CA MET A 1 42.71 14.87 23.58
C MET A 1 41.40 14.14 23.69
N GLU A 2 40.28 14.79 23.41
CA GLU A 2 38.99 14.10 23.26
C GLU A 2 38.95 13.37 21.91
N PRO A 3 38.30 12.19 21.82
CA PRO A 3 38.11 11.53 20.55
C PRO A 3 37.10 12.31 19.69
N PRO A 4 37.27 12.37 18.35
CA PRO A 4 36.39 13.13 17.50
C PRO A 4 34.97 12.53 17.50
N SER A 5 33.97 13.40 17.66
CA SER A 5 32.55 13.06 17.60
C SER A 5 32.25 12.33 16.30
N GLN A 6 31.82 11.06 16.39
CA GLN A 6 31.28 10.35 15.23
C GLN A 6 29.88 10.88 14.92
N ASN A 7 29.83 12.07 14.32
CA ASN A 7 28.68 12.51 13.56
C ASN A 7 28.77 11.86 12.17
N SER A 8 28.49 10.56 12.10
CA SER A 8 28.25 9.88 10.84
C SER A 8 26.75 9.67 10.73
N SER A 9 26.14 10.48 9.87
CA SER A 9 24.81 10.30 9.31
C SER A 9 24.68 8.90 8.74
N ARG A 10 24.37 7.89 9.57
CA ARG A 10 23.78 6.64 9.09
C ARG A 10 22.43 7.06 8.50
N PRO A 11 22.19 6.92 7.18
CA PRO A 11 20.84 7.02 6.68
C PRO A 11 20.08 5.91 7.39
N SER A 12 19.21 6.27 8.34
CA SER A 12 18.46 5.25 9.09
C SER A 12 17.73 4.39 8.07
N LEU A 13 17.87 3.06 8.15
CA LEU A 13 17.15 2.10 7.31
C LEU A 13 15.63 2.40 7.23
N ARG A 14 15.08 3.11 8.21
CA ARG A 14 13.71 3.64 8.22
C ARG A 14 13.35 4.53 7.02
N LYS A 15 14.30 5.27 6.43
CA LYS A 15 14.02 6.11 5.24
C LYS A 15 13.90 5.27 3.96
N SER A 16 14.48 4.07 3.93
CA SER A 16 14.44 3.16 2.78
C SER A 16 13.17 2.29 2.77
N GLN A 17 12.64 1.91 3.94
CA GLN A 17 11.44 1.07 4.07
C GLN A 17 10.13 1.75 3.63
N THR A 18 10.12 3.07 3.38
CA THR A 18 8.90 3.80 2.99
C THR A 18 8.58 3.68 1.48
N SER A 19 9.35 2.89 0.71
CA SER A 19 9.33 2.94 -0.77
C SER A 19 8.47 1.90 -1.49
N LEU A 20 8.10 0.78 -0.88
CA LEU A 20 7.46 -0.33 -1.62
C LEU A 20 5.94 -0.20 -1.77
N ILE A 21 5.25 0.31 -0.74
CA ILE A 21 3.79 0.51 -0.70
C ILE A 21 3.31 1.46 -1.82
N LEU A 22 4.19 2.36 -2.25
CA LEU A 22 3.87 3.36 -3.26
C LEU A 22 3.77 2.76 -4.67
N LEU A 23 4.55 1.75 -5.04
CA LEU A 23 4.78 1.45 -6.47
C LEU A 23 3.52 1.08 -7.26
N GLY A 24 2.63 0.25 -6.70
CA GLY A 24 1.37 -0.12 -7.37
C GLY A 24 0.26 0.94 -7.26
N ALA A 25 0.23 1.69 -6.16
CA ALA A 25 -0.79 2.73 -5.89
C ALA A 25 -0.39 4.12 -6.43
N LEU A 26 0.86 4.29 -6.84
CA LEU A 26 1.43 5.55 -7.32
C LEU A 26 0.65 6.16 -8.48
N PRO A 27 0.24 5.39 -9.52
CA PRO A 27 -0.58 5.92 -10.59
C PRO A 27 -1.92 6.48 -10.09
N ILE A 28 -2.57 5.78 -9.14
CA ILE A 28 -3.85 6.20 -8.54
C ILE A 28 -3.68 7.51 -7.76
N LEU A 29 -2.59 7.64 -7.00
CA LEU A 29 -2.29 8.85 -6.23
C LEU A 29 -1.92 10.05 -7.10
N LYS A 30 -1.38 9.83 -8.31
CA LYS A 30 -0.89 10.87 -9.22
C LYS A 30 -1.90 11.34 -10.27
N SER A 31 -3.00 10.61 -10.43
CA SER A 31 -4.04 10.86 -11.44
C SER A 31 -5.34 11.30 -10.79
N ILE A 32 -6.27 11.86 -11.58
CA ILE A 32 -7.64 12.23 -11.20
C ILE A 32 -8.61 11.82 -12.32
N GLY A 33 -9.92 11.82 -12.03
CA GLY A 33 -10.97 11.50 -13.02
C GLY A 33 -10.75 10.14 -13.68
N GLU A 34 -10.97 10.08 -14.99
CA GLU A 34 -10.88 8.84 -15.76
C GLU A 34 -9.51 8.15 -15.70
N GLU A 35 -8.41 8.92 -15.60
CA GLU A 35 -7.08 8.34 -15.50
C GLU A 35 -6.90 7.57 -14.18
N ARG A 36 -7.49 8.10 -13.09
CA ARG A 36 -7.52 7.40 -11.81
C ARG A 36 -8.40 6.16 -11.86
N GLU A 37 -9.56 6.25 -12.49
CA GLU A 37 -10.45 5.09 -12.67
C GLU A 37 -9.75 3.96 -13.43
N ARG A 38 -9.02 4.30 -14.51
CA ARG A 38 -8.18 3.34 -15.24
C ARG A 38 -7.09 2.74 -14.36
N ALA A 39 -6.39 3.55 -13.57
CA ALA A 39 -5.35 3.06 -12.65
C ALA A 39 -5.91 2.13 -11.56
N VAL A 40 -7.12 2.40 -11.05
CA VAL A 40 -7.84 1.53 -10.11
C VAL A 40 -8.21 0.20 -10.77
N GLU A 41 -8.72 0.23 -12.00
CA GLU A 41 -9.07 -0.96 -12.76
C GLU A 41 -7.84 -1.86 -12.99
N GLU A 42 -6.70 -1.28 -13.38
CA GLU A 42 -5.46 -2.03 -13.57
C GLU A 42 -4.93 -2.65 -12.27
N LEU A 43 -5.03 -1.93 -11.14
CA LEU A 43 -4.69 -2.50 -9.83
C LEU A 43 -5.61 -3.69 -9.48
N SER A 44 -6.91 -3.57 -9.71
CA SER A 44 -7.88 -4.65 -9.45
C SER A 44 -7.60 -5.88 -10.33
N LYS A 45 -7.20 -5.69 -11.59
CA LYS A 45 -6.76 -6.79 -12.48
C LYS A 45 -5.48 -7.44 -11.98
N LEU A 46 -4.49 -6.66 -11.57
CA LEU A 46 -3.24 -7.17 -11.00
C LEU A 46 -3.50 -8.00 -9.73
N THR A 47 -4.38 -7.52 -8.85
CA THR A 47 -4.81 -8.28 -7.66
C THR A 47 -5.45 -9.61 -8.05
N ARG A 48 -6.27 -9.65 -9.11
CA ARG A 48 -6.88 -10.90 -9.58
C ARG A 48 -5.84 -11.88 -10.12
N VAL A 49 -4.86 -11.41 -10.90
CA VAL A 49 -3.75 -12.25 -11.38
C VAL A 49 -2.98 -12.84 -10.20
N PHE A 50 -2.77 -12.05 -9.15
CA PHE A 50 -2.17 -12.54 -7.91
C PHE A 50 -3.04 -13.62 -7.25
N GLU A 51 -4.34 -13.38 -7.04
CA GLU A 51 -5.26 -14.37 -6.45
C GLU A 51 -5.29 -15.68 -7.24
N ASP A 52 -5.38 -15.60 -8.57
CA ASP A 52 -5.42 -16.75 -9.47
C ASP A 52 -4.09 -17.54 -9.43
N GLY A 53 -2.96 -16.83 -9.41
CA GLY A 53 -1.63 -17.44 -9.24
C GLY A 53 -1.50 -18.16 -7.90
N MET A 54 -1.95 -17.53 -6.81
CA MET A 54 -1.91 -18.14 -5.48
C MET A 54 -2.81 -19.39 -5.39
N LYS A 55 -4.00 -19.36 -5.99
CA LYS A 55 -4.91 -20.51 -6.03
C LYS A 55 -4.36 -21.65 -6.88
N LYS A 56 -3.68 -21.34 -7.98
CA LYS A 56 -3.05 -22.32 -8.88
C LYS A 56 -1.84 -22.99 -8.24
N ASP A 57 -0.92 -22.20 -7.70
CA ASP A 57 0.37 -22.70 -7.20
C ASP A 57 0.24 -23.26 -5.76
N PHE A 58 -0.77 -22.80 -5.01
CA PHE A 58 -1.04 -23.22 -3.63
C PHE A 58 -2.53 -23.56 -3.42
N PRO A 59 -3.05 -24.62 -4.05
CA PRO A 59 -4.46 -24.97 -4.01
C PRO A 59 -4.96 -25.20 -2.58
N GLY A 60 -6.07 -24.55 -2.22
CA GLY A 60 -6.69 -24.62 -0.90
C GLY A 60 -5.90 -23.94 0.23
N LYS A 61 -4.85 -23.18 -0.09
CA LYS A 61 -4.05 -22.45 0.90
C LYS A 61 -4.36 -20.97 0.96
N PHE A 62 -4.69 -20.34 -0.17
CA PHE A 62 -5.08 -18.92 -0.19
C PHE A 62 -6.55 -18.77 0.24
N PRO A 63 -6.88 -17.84 1.17
CA PRO A 63 -6.01 -16.86 1.83
C PRO A 63 -5.03 -17.47 2.86
N PHE A 64 -3.72 -17.24 2.74
CA PHE A 64 -2.69 -18.01 3.49
C PHE A 64 -2.80 -17.88 5.01
N TYR A 65 -3.07 -16.67 5.49
CA TYR A 65 -3.21 -16.39 6.90
C TYR A 65 -4.65 -16.62 7.38
N HIS A 66 -4.84 -17.68 8.16
CA HIS A 66 -6.11 -18.07 8.79
C HIS A 66 -6.08 -17.87 10.32
N GLY A 67 -5.39 -16.85 10.82
CA GLY A 67 -5.22 -16.66 12.28
C GLY A 67 -4.21 -17.60 12.94
N LYS A 68 -3.34 -18.25 12.14
CA LYS A 68 -2.27 -19.14 12.62
C LYS A 68 -0.92 -18.40 12.68
N SER A 69 0.15 -18.99 12.16
CA SER A 69 1.46 -18.35 11.99
C SER A 69 1.53 -17.59 10.65
N LEU A 70 2.23 -16.45 10.65
CA LEU A 70 2.59 -15.76 9.40
C LEU A 70 3.56 -16.62 8.57
N GLY A 71 3.25 -16.80 7.28
CA GLY A 71 4.17 -17.35 6.30
C GLY A 71 5.02 -16.25 5.64
N LEU A 72 5.98 -16.66 4.80
CA LEU A 72 6.86 -15.73 4.09
C LEU A 72 6.08 -14.71 3.26
N LEU A 73 5.02 -15.15 2.58
CA LEU A 73 4.18 -14.26 1.78
C LEU A 73 3.46 -13.21 2.63
N ASP A 74 2.95 -13.61 3.79
CA ASP A 74 2.29 -12.70 4.73
C ASP A 74 3.26 -11.62 5.23
N VAL A 75 4.52 -11.98 5.49
CA VAL A 75 5.55 -11.04 5.96
C VAL A 75 6.02 -10.10 4.84
N VAL A 76 6.18 -10.60 3.61
CA VAL A 76 6.67 -9.79 2.47
C VAL A 76 5.57 -8.89 1.92
N VAL A 77 4.36 -9.41 1.77
CA VAL A 77 3.24 -8.69 1.12
C VAL A 77 2.38 -7.96 2.15
N GLY A 78 2.14 -8.56 3.32
CA GLY A 78 1.23 -8.04 4.35
C GLY A 78 1.43 -6.57 4.72
N PRO A 79 2.64 -6.13 5.09
CA PRO A 79 2.90 -4.73 5.43
C PRO A 79 2.56 -3.74 4.30
N ASN A 80 2.66 -4.18 3.04
CA ASN A 80 2.33 -3.37 1.87
C ASN A 80 0.82 -3.25 1.68
N VAL A 81 0.10 -4.37 1.79
CA VAL A 81 -1.34 -4.43 1.53
C VAL A 81 -2.17 -3.95 2.72
N CYS A 82 -1.64 -3.99 3.95
CA CYS A 82 -2.36 -3.50 5.13
C CYS A 82 -2.56 -1.97 5.15
N ASN A 83 -1.83 -1.23 4.32
CA ASN A 83 -2.05 0.22 4.12
C ASN A 83 -3.18 0.53 3.12
N TYR A 84 -3.79 -0.49 2.54
CA TYR A 84 -4.89 -0.38 1.59
C TYR A 84 -6.07 0.44 2.12
N LEU A 85 -6.44 0.33 3.42
CA LEU A 85 -7.54 1.15 3.96
C LEU A 85 -7.21 2.64 3.99
N ALA A 86 -5.96 3.02 4.26
CA ALA A 86 -5.56 4.42 4.19
C ALA A 86 -5.64 4.94 2.75
N LEU A 87 -5.30 4.12 1.76
CA LEU A 87 -5.49 4.45 0.35
C LEU A 87 -6.98 4.59 0.02
N ARG A 88 -7.80 3.62 0.44
CA ARG A 88 -9.25 3.62 0.24
C ARG A 88 -9.91 4.88 0.81
N GLU A 89 -9.53 5.29 2.01
CA GLU A 89 -10.04 6.50 2.66
C GLU A 89 -9.71 7.77 1.85
N VAL A 90 -8.58 7.77 1.16
CA VAL A 90 -8.06 8.96 0.46
C VAL A 90 -8.57 9.08 -0.97
N VAL A 91 -8.70 7.97 -1.70
CA VAL A 91 -9.04 7.99 -3.14
C VAL A 91 -10.27 7.17 -3.51
N GLY A 92 -10.97 6.58 -2.54
CA GLY A 92 -12.12 5.70 -2.77
C GLY A 92 -11.73 4.25 -2.95
N ASP A 93 -12.67 3.38 -3.34
CA ASP A 93 -12.41 1.95 -3.48
C ASP A 93 -11.37 1.68 -4.59
N VAL A 94 -10.19 1.16 -4.23
CA VAL A 94 -9.08 0.90 -5.17
C VAL A 94 -8.84 -0.58 -5.46
N ILE A 95 -9.37 -1.46 -4.61
CA ILE A 95 -9.43 -2.90 -4.82
C ILE A 95 -10.86 -3.31 -4.52
N HIS A 96 -11.60 -3.65 -5.56
CA HIS A 96 -13.02 -3.90 -5.45
C HIS A 96 -13.28 -5.15 -4.63
N SER A 97 -13.90 -5.00 -3.46
CA SER A 97 -14.27 -6.14 -2.59
C SER A 97 -15.13 -7.19 -3.31
N LYS A 98 -15.96 -6.78 -4.28
CA LYS A 98 -16.76 -7.68 -5.12
C LYS A 98 -15.94 -8.48 -6.12
N ARG A 99 -14.79 -7.95 -6.57
CA ARG A 99 -13.94 -8.59 -7.59
C ARG A 99 -12.74 -9.32 -7.00
N ASN A 100 -12.30 -8.88 -5.82
CA ASN A 100 -11.13 -9.39 -5.10
C ASN A 100 -11.47 -9.77 -3.65
N PRO A 101 -12.53 -10.57 -3.40
CA PRO A 101 -13.03 -10.85 -2.04
C PRO A 101 -12.02 -11.61 -1.19
N ASP A 102 -11.27 -12.55 -1.77
CA ASP A 102 -10.30 -13.37 -1.05
C ASP A 102 -9.08 -12.54 -0.65
N PHE A 103 -8.61 -11.65 -1.53
CA PHE A 103 -7.57 -10.70 -1.19
C PHE A 103 -7.99 -9.73 -0.09
N CYS A 104 -9.20 -9.16 -0.18
CA CYS A 104 -9.71 -8.30 0.90
C CYS A 104 -9.78 -9.05 2.24
N SER A 105 -10.32 -10.27 2.24
CA SER A 105 -10.39 -11.13 3.43
C SER A 105 -9.00 -11.42 4.02
N TRP A 106 -8.03 -11.74 3.15
CA TRP A 106 -6.65 -11.97 3.57
C TRP A 106 -6.01 -10.73 4.20
N VAL A 107 -6.19 -9.55 3.60
CA VAL A 107 -5.69 -8.28 4.14
C VAL A 107 -6.32 -7.97 5.49
N ASP A 108 -7.64 -8.14 5.62
CA ASP A 108 -8.36 -7.89 6.87
C ASP A 108 -7.91 -8.84 7.98
N ALA A 109 -7.67 -10.12 7.67
CA ALA A 109 -7.10 -11.06 8.62
C ALA A 109 -5.68 -10.65 9.05
N LEU A 110 -4.80 -10.30 8.10
CA LEU A 110 -3.42 -9.89 8.41
C LEU A 110 -3.37 -8.66 9.31
N LYS A 111 -4.26 -7.70 9.13
CA LYS A 111 -4.35 -6.49 9.97
C LYS A 111 -4.57 -6.80 11.44
N GLU A 112 -5.22 -7.90 11.76
CA GLU A 112 -5.47 -8.30 13.14
C GLU A 112 -4.26 -8.94 13.82
N HIS A 113 -3.24 -9.36 13.05
CA HIS A 113 -2.05 -10.00 13.60
C HIS A 113 -1.17 -8.99 14.38
N PRO A 114 -0.72 -9.30 15.62
CA PRO A 114 0.07 -8.39 16.46
C PRO A 114 1.32 -7.80 15.77
N LEU A 115 2.11 -8.65 15.10
CA LEU A 115 3.31 -8.19 14.37
C LEU A 115 2.98 -7.21 13.24
N ILE A 116 1.85 -7.39 12.55
CA ILE A 116 1.44 -6.47 11.49
C ILE A 116 1.03 -5.13 12.10
N LYS A 117 0.30 -5.13 13.23
CA LYS A 117 -0.05 -3.90 13.96
C LYS A 117 1.16 -3.13 14.46
N GLU A 118 2.23 -3.82 14.84
CA GLU A 118 3.49 -3.19 15.29
C GLU A 118 4.33 -2.64 14.14
N THR A 119 4.26 -3.25 12.96
CA THR A 119 5.12 -2.90 11.81
C THR A 119 4.47 -1.87 10.87
N VAL A 120 3.14 -1.86 10.78
CA VAL A 120 2.39 -0.95 9.92
C VAL A 120 2.14 0.37 10.66
N PRO A 121 2.38 1.54 10.04
CA PRO A 121 2.10 2.81 10.71
C PRO A 121 0.60 2.97 11.00
N PRO A 122 0.22 3.69 12.07
CA PRO A 122 -1.18 3.97 12.36
C PRO A 122 -1.91 4.59 11.15
N GLN A 123 -3.14 4.15 10.88
CA GLN A 123 -3.91 4.53 9.68
C GLN A 123 -3.95 6.04 9.46
N HIS A 124 -4.27 6.83 10.49
CA HIS A 124 -4.35 8.30 10.39
C HIS A 124 -3.03 8.93 9.89
N LYS A 125 -1.86 8.40 10.31
CA LYS A 125 -0.55 8.89 9.86
C LYS A 125 -0.33 8.56 8.39
N MET A 126 -0.80 7.41 7.93
CA MET A 126 -0.69 7.02 6.53
C MET A 126 -1.64 7.81 5.64
N VAL A 127 -2.88 8.03 6.09
CA VAL A 127 -3.83 8.91 5.41
C VAL A 127 -3.25 10.31 5.23
N GLN A 128 -2.67 10.90 6.28
CA GLN A 128 -2.04 12.21 6.18
C GLN A 128 -0.92 12.22 5.13
N LYS A 129 0.00 11.26 5.18
CA LYS A 129 1.09 11.14 4.18
C LYS A 129 0.59 10.96 2.75
N LEU A 130 -0.53 10.26 2.56
CA LEU A 130 -1.13 10.05 1.24
C LEU A 130 -1.82 11.32 0.75
N LYS A 131 -2.54 12.04 1.62
CA LYS A 131 -3.15 13.34 1.31
C LYS A 131 -2.10 14.38 0.92
N GLU A 132 -0.98 14.46 1.64
CA GLU A 132 0.15 15.35 1.28
C GLU A 132 0.63 15.09 -0.17
N LYS A 133 0.68 13.82 -0.59
CA LYS A 133 1.09 13.46 -1.97
C LYS A 133 0.07 13.84 -3.03
N ILE A 134 -1.21 13.82 -2.70
CA ILE A 134 -2.29 14.24 -3.61
C ILE A 134 -2.37 15.76 -3.70
N VAL A 135 -2.24 16.47 -2.57
CA VAL A 135 -2.32 17.93 -2.48
C VAL A 135 -1.16 18.63 -3.18
N LEU A 136 0.00 17.95 -3.36
CA LEU A 136 1.13 18.47 -4.13
C LEU A 136 0.85 18.65 -5.65
N LYS A 137 -0.36 18.37 -6.14
CA LYS A 137 -0.86 18.85 -7.45
C LYS A 137 -2.34 19.26 -7.30
N PRO A 138 -2.84 20.41 -7.83
CA PRO A 138 -2.24 21.38 -8.76
C PRO A 138 -2.51 22.90 -8.49
N LYS A 139 -1.70 23.79 -9.11
CA LYS A 139 -2.14 25.04 -9.78
C LYS A 139 -1.16 25.38 -10.92
N ASP A 140 -1.33 24.73 -12.07
CA ASP A 140 -0.94 25.35 -13.36
C ASP A 140 -2.23 25.79 -14.05
N ASN A 141 -2.90 26.77 -13.46
CA ASN A 141 -3.91 27.58 -14.14
C ASN A 141 -3.30 28.97 -14.34
N HIS A 142 -2.46 29.11 -15.35
CA HIS A 142 -2.35 30.36 -16.09
C HIS A 142 -2.30 30.03 -17.59
N MET A 143 -3.42 29.53 -18.11
CA MET A 143 -3.87 30.02 -19.41
C MET A 143 -4.31 31.47 -19.20
N ASN A 144 -3.45 32.41 -19.55
CA ASN A 144 -3.94 33.69 -20.04
C ASN A 144 -4.17 33.53 -21.55
N ILE A 145 -5.43 33.28 -21.91
CA ILE A 145 -5.96 33.83 -23.16
C ILE A 145 -6.42 35.24 -22.80
N LEU A 146 -5.68 36.23 -23.27
CA LEU A 146 -6.13 37.31 -24.16
C LEU A 146 -4.89 38.15 -24.53
#